data_AF-A0A161I6Z8-F1
#
_entry.id   AF-A0A161I6Z8-F1
#
_cell.length_a   1.000
_cell.length_b   1.000
_cell.length_c   1.000
_cell.angle_alpha   90.00
_cell.angle_beta   90.00
_cell.angle_gamma   90.00
#
_symmetry.space_group_name_H-M   'P 1'
#
loop_
_entity.id
_entity.type
_entity.pdbx_description
1 polymer ?
#
loop_
_entity_poly.entity_id
_entity_poly.type
_entity_poly.pdbx_seq_one_letter_code
_entity_poly.pdbx_strand_id
1 'polypeptide(L)'
;MLDKKSGQLRYDSPGALRSAFKIAPNARVILSGTHTDPSLERVWGLPDRKGFFRSLTVLGIDLVTTPNFSLFCDTPRLDDLHSIKRIATTYAEATQAGLAAALHVNGRTERDFERWAEFIADRDEIEWLCFEFGTGAGRQSRIGFHIQQITAVAQFVSRPLRLVIRGGTSELSRLRPHFEQISVIDTSAFLKTQQRQRAAIVDGQLRWTASPTQQDESLDALLAHNVDTVAHHVNELAQ
;
A
#
# COMPACT_ATOMS: atom_id res chain seq x y z
N MET A 1 -6.06 -2.08 13.13
CA MET A 1 -5.92 -0.88 13.97
C MET A 1 -7.18 -0.58 14.74
N LEU A 2 -8.36 -0.67 14.12
CA LEU A 2 -9.63 -0.68 14.85
C LEU A 2 -9.97 -2.09 15.37
N ASP A 3 -10.52 -2.15 16.58
CA ASP A 3 -11.23 -3.31 17.06
C ASP A 3 -12.57 -3.45 16.33
N LYS A 4 -12.88 -4.67 15.88
CA LYS A 4 -14.06 -4.92 15.04
C LYS A 4 -15.38 -4.82 15.82
N LYS A 5 -15.34 -4.99 17.15
CA LYS A 5 -16.54 -5.00 18.01
C LYS A 5 -16.82 -3.63 18.59
N SER A 6 -15.81 -2.94 19.10
CA SER A 6 -15.97 -1.64 19.75
C SER A 6 -15.82 -0.45 18.81
N GLY A 7 -15.21 -0.64 17.63
CA GLY A 7 -14.89 0.47 16.72
C GLY A 7 -13.83 1.44 17.29
N GLN A 8 -13.18 1.07 18.40
CA GLN A 8 -12.09 1.83 19.00
C GLN A 8 -10.73 1.34 18.51
N LEU A 9 -9.67 2.08 18.82
CA LEU A 9 -8.32 1.58 18.56
C LEU A 9 -8.04 0.33 19.39
N ARG A 10 -7.39 -0.63 18.74
CA ARG A 10 -6.99 -1.91 19.36
C ARG A 10 -5.81 -1.75 20.32
N TYR A 11 -5.00 -0.72 20.13
CA TYR A 11 -3.80 -0.46 20.92
C TYR A 11 -3.86 0.96 21.46
N ASP A 12 -3.39 1.13 22.69
CA ASP A 12 -3.41 2.40 23.44
C ASP A 12 -2.07 3.15 23.36
N SER A 13 -1.00 2.48 22.93
CA SER A 13 0.35 3.02 22.90
C SER A 13 1.19 2.47 21.75
N PRO A 14 2.20 3.21 21.27
CA PRO A 14 3.19 2.71 20.32
C PRO A 14 3.88 1.42 20.80
N GLY A 15 4.18 1.35 22.10
CA GLY A 15 4.82 0.18 22.72
C GLY A 15 3.94 -1.08 22.64
N ALA A 16 2.64 -0.96 22.95
CA ALA A 16 1.70 -2.07 22.84
C ALA A 16 1.56 -2.54 21.38
N LEU A 17 1.45 -1.61 20.43
CA LEU A 17 1.39 -1.91 19.00
C LEU A 17 2.63 -2.68 18.54
N ARG A 18 3.82 -2.16 18.85
CA ARG A 18 5.10 -2.76 18.42
C ARG A 18 5.32 -4.13 19.07
N SER A 19 5.01 -4.28 20.36
CA SER A 19 5.10 -5.57 21.06
C SER A 19 4.16 -6.62 20.46
N ALA A 20 2.93 -6.23 20.12
CA ALA A 20 1.93 -7.14 19.54
C ALA A 20 2.32 -7.65 18.14
N PHE A 21 2.91 -6.78 17.32
CA PHE A 21 3.34 -7.13 15.95
C PHE A 21 4.82 -7.51 15.85
N LYS A 22 5.55 -7.59 16.98
CA LYS A 22 6.99 -7.88 17.04
C LYS A 22 7.83 -6.94 16.15
N ILE A 23 7.45 -5.66 16.13
CA ILE A 23 8.11 -4.62 15.34
C ILE A 23 9.28 -4.05 16.15
N ALA A 24 10.46 -3.91 15.52
CA ALA A 24 11.62 -3.32 16.16
C ALA A 24 11.34 -1.86 16.60
N PRO A 25 11.95 -1.37 17.70
CA PRO A 25 11.69 -0.02 18.21
C PRO A 25 11.97 1.11 17.21
N ASN A 26 12.98 0.94 16.35
CA ASN A 26 13.41 1.90 15.35
C ASN A 26 12.78 1.71 13.97
N ALA A 27 11.95 0.68 13.78
CA ALA A 27 11.29 0.45 12.50
C ALA A 27 10.19 1.50 12.25
N ARG A 28 10.15 2.03 11.03
CA ARG A 28 9.03 2.83 10.57
C ARG A 28 7.81 1.95 10.32
N VAL A 29 6.63 2.43 10.69
CA VAL A 29 5.37 1.69 10.58
C VAL A 29 4.47 2.35 9.54
N ILE A 30 4.22 1.65 8.44
CA ILE A 30 3.28 2.07 7.41
C ILE A 30 1.98 1.30 7.58
N LEU A 31 0.86 2.01 7.64
CA LEU A 31 -0.46 1.40 7.65
C LEU A 31 -1.01 1.35 6.22
N SER A 32 -1.18 0.14 5.67
CA SER A 32 -1.81 -0.02 4.37
C SER A 32 -3.34 0.03 4.49
N GLY A 33 -3.98 0.96 3.80
CA GLY A 33 -5.43 1.08 3.64
C GLY A 33 -6.07 0.02 2.73
N THR A 34 -5.41 -1.11 2.48
CA THR A 34 -5.95 -2.19 1.62
C THR A 34 -6.61 -3.25 2.50
N HIS A 35 -7.94 -3.44 2.35
CA HIS A 35 -8.69 -4.47 3.07
C HIS A 35 -10.01 -4.76 2.35
N THR A 36 -10.68 -5.84 2.73
CA THR A 36 -12.10 -6.10 2.40
C THR A 36 -13.01 -4.90 2.69
N ASP A 37 -13.99 -4.66 1.82
CA ASP A 37 -14.94 -3.54 1.91
C ASP A 37 -15.53 -3.33 3.33
N PRO A 38 -16.00 -4.35 4.08
CA PRO A 38 -16.59 -4.12 5.40
C PRO A 38 -15.64 -3.48 6.43
N SER A 39 -14.34 -3.64 6.26
CA SER A 39 -13.34 -3.00 7.13
C SER A 39 -13.16 -1.53 6.76
N LEU A 40 -13.11 -1.22 5.47
CA LEU A 40 -12.96 0.15 4.96
C LEU A 40 -14.22 0.98 5.20
N GLU A 41 -15.39 0.37 4.98
CA GLU A 41 -16.68 1.00 5.27
C GLU A 41 -16.85 1.34 6.75
N ARG A 42 -16.31 0.52 7.66
CA ARG A 42 -16.35 0.82 9.10
C ARG A 42 -15.50 2.04 9.44
N VAL A 43 -14.31 2.18 8.85
CA VAL A 43 -13.47 3.38 9.03
C VAL A 43 -14.21 4.61 8.50
N TRP A 44 -14.81 4.49 7.31
CA TRP A 44 -15.58 5.57 6.71
C TRP A 44 -16.79 5.99 7.55
N GLY A 45 -17.47 5.02 8.16
CA GLY A 45 -18.62 5.24 9.05
C GLY A 45 -18.28 5.75 10.45
N LEU A 46 -17.01 5.99 10.79
CA LEU A 46 -16.66 6.55 12.10
C LEU A 46 -17.20 7.98 12.25
N PRO A 47 -17.79 8.33 13.40
CA PRO A 47 -18.28 9.69 13.65
C PRO A 47 -17.14 10.72 13.75
N ASP A 48 -15.98 10.33 14.30
CA ASP A 48 -14.78 11.17 14.38
C ASP A 48 -13.58 10.53 13.64
N ARG A 49 -13.60 10.58 12.31
CA ARG A 49 -12.49 10.10 11.47
C ARG A 49 -11.20 10.90 11.70
N LYS A 50 -11.29 12.21 11.93
CA LYS A 50 -10.11 13.05 12.19
C LYS A 50 -9.43 12.65 13.51
N GLY A 51 -10.21 12.37 14.56
CA GLY A 51 -9.69 11.82 15.82
C GLY A 51 -9.07 10.45 15.66
N PHE A 52 -9.65 9.59 14.82
CA PHE A 52 -9.03 8.32 14.47
C PHE A 52 -7.63 8.52 13.83
N PHE A 53 -7.50 9.39 12.83
CA PHE A 53 -6.19 9.68 12.21
C PHE A 53 -5.19 10.30 13.19
N ARG A 54 -5.61 11.27 14.02
CA ARG A 54 -4.74 11.82 15.09
C ARG A 54 -4.24 10.72 16.02
N SER A 55 -5.10 9.77 16.36
CA SER A 55 -4.73 8.67 17.25
C SER A 55 -3.75 7.70 16.58
N LEU A 56 -3.78 7.54 15.24
CA LEU A 56 -2.74 6.80 14.52
C LEU A 56 -1.38 7.51 14.59
N THR A 57 -1.35 8.84 14.51
CA THR A 57 -0.11 9.62 14.73
C THR A 57 0.45 9.38 16.13
N VAL A 58 -0.42 9.39 17.17
CA VAL A 58 -0.02 9.10 18.57
C VAL A 58 0.52 7.67 18.73
N LEU A 59 0.01 6.70 17.95
CA LEU A 59 0.52 5.33 17.92
C LEU A 59 1.87 5.17 17.19
N GLY A 60 2.41 6.25 16.62
CA GLY A 60 3.69 6.23 15.92
C GLY A 60 3.61 5.59 14.53
N ILE A 61 2.49 5.78 13.83
CA ILE A 61 2.37 5.43 12.40
C ILE A 61 3.03 6.54 11.57
N ASP A 62 3.97 6.17 10.70
CA ASP A 62 4.75 7.12 9.89
C ASP A 62 4.04 7.51 8.59
N LEU A 63 3.26 6.60 8.01
CA LEU A 63 2.54 6.82 6.75
C LEU A 63 1.28 5.94 6.70
N VAL A 64 0.19 6.47 6.15
CA VAL A 64 -0.98 5.67 5.77
C VAL A 64 -1.16 5.70 4.25
N THR A 65 -1.39 4.54 3.62
CA THR A 65 -1.91 4.55 2.23
C THR A 65 -3.41 4.73 2.30
N THR A 66 -3.99 5.68 1.56
CA THR A 66 -5.44 5.87 1.63
C THR A 66 -6.20 4.63 1.14
N PRO A 67 -7.42 4.38 1.66
CA PRO A 67 -8.20 3.22 1.26
C PRO A 67 -8.44 3.16 -0.24
N ASN A 68 -8.26 1.98 -0.83
CA ASN A 68 -8.60 1.73 -2.22
C ASN A 68 -10.07 1.31 -2.32
N PHE A 69 -10.99 2.28 -2.31
CA PHE A 69 -12.41 1.98 -2.51
C PHE A 69 -12.64 1.34 -3.89
N SER A 70 -13.42 0.25 -3.89
CA SER A 70 -13.72 -0.55 -5.07
C SER A 70 -14.49 0.27 -6.13
N LEU A 71 -14.19 -0.01 -7.40
CA LEU A 71 -14.86 0.56 -8.56
C LEU A 71 -15.46 -0.58 -9.39
N PHE A 72 -16.77 -0.54 -9.67
CA PHE A 72 -17.54 -1.68 -10.18
C PHE A 72 -18.04 -1.46 -11.60
N CYS A 73 -17.87 -2.47 -12.47
CA CYS A 73 -18.29 -2.38 -13.87
C CYS A 73 -19.80 -2.44 -14.09
N ASP A 74 -20.52 -2.99 -13.14
CA ASP A 74 -21.94 -3.34 -13.15
C ASP A 74 -22.79 -2.39 -12.29
N THR A 75 -22.24 -1.23 -11.91
CA THR A 75 -22.96 -0.18 -11.18
C THR A 75 -22.96 1.14 -11.96
N PRO A 76 -23.92 2.05 -11.68
CA PRO A 76 -23.88 3.40 -12.21
C PRO A 76 -22.53 4.09 -11.94
N ARG A 77 -22.04 4.85 -12.93
CA ARG A 77 -20.74 5.55 -12.83
C ARG A 77 -20.65 6.49 -11.63
N LEU A 78 -21.78 6.99 -11.12
CA LEU A 78 -21.84 7.84 -9.93
C LEU A 78 -21.31 7.14 -8.67
N ASP A 79 -21.51 5.83 -8.53
CA ASP A 79 -21.00 5.07 -7.39
C ASP A 79 -19.47 5.06 -7.38
N ASP A 80 -18.87 4.81 -8.55
CA ASP A 80 -17.43 4.88 -8.73
C ASP A 80 -16.88 6.31 -8.48
N LEU A 81 -17.59 7.36 -8.90
CA LEU A 81 -17.19 8.75 -8.64
C LEU A 81 -17.25 9.08 -7.14
N HIS A 82 -18.27 8.54 -6.45
CA HIS A 82 -18.38 8.64 -5.01
C HIS A 82 -17.19 7.93 -4.32
N SER A 83 -16.84 6.71 -4.74
CA SER A 83 -15.64 6.00 -4.26
C SER A 83 -14.36 6.82 -4.47
N ILE A 84 -14.12 7.37 -5.66
CA ILE A 84 -12.96 8.24 -5.95
C ILE A 84 -12.91 9.46 -5.02
N LYS A 85 -14.05 10.14 -4.82
CA LYS A 85 -14.15 11.27 -3.87
C LYS A 85 -13.78 10.86 -2.44
N ARG A 86 -14.19 9.68 -1.99
CA ARG A 86 -13.89 9.17 -0.65
C ARG A 86 -12.40 8.96 -0.45
N ILE A 87 -11.67 8.53 -1.49
CA ILE A 87 -10.21 8.41 -1.42
C ILE A 87 -9.56 9.77 -1.12
N ALA A 88 -9.90 10.80 -1.91
CA ALA A 88 -9.37 12.15 -1.71
C ALA A 88 -9.81 12.77 -0.37
N THR A 89 -11.04 12.51 0.07
CA THR A 89 -11.54 12.96 1.37
C THR A 89 -10.75 12.33 2.51
N THR A 90 -10.49 11.02 2.43
CA THR A 90 -9.73 10.30 3.45
C THR A 90 -8.28 10.77 3.50
N TYR A 91 -7.68 11.07 2.33
CA TYR A 91 -6.36 11.69 2.24
C TYR A 91 -6.33 13.02 3.01
N ALA A 92 -7.26 13.93 2.68
CA ALA A 92 -7.33 15.24 3.31
C ALA A 92 -7.56 15.16 4.83
N GLU A 93 -8.38 14.22 5.29
CA GLU A 93 -8.62 14.02 6.72
C GLU A 93 -7.38 13.51 7.46
N ALA A 94 -6.59 12.61 6.84
CA ALA A 94 -5.34 12.11 7.42
C ALA A 94 -4.29 13.23 7.49
N THR A 95 -4.08 13.97 6.41
CA THR A 95 -3.08 15.06 6.37
C THR A 95 -3.46 16.22 7.28
N GLN A 96 -4.74 16.61 7.35
CA GLN A 96 -5.23 17.61 8.31
C GLN A 96 -5.08 17.16 9.77
N ALA A 97 -5.06 15.86 10.04
CA ALA A 97 -4.78 15.30 11.36
C ALA A 97 -3.27 15.21 11.67
N GLY A 98 -2.40 15.67 10.76
CA GLY A 98 -0.95 15.62 10.90
C GLY A 98 -0.33 14.25 10.60
N LEU A 99 -1.10 13.33 10.01
CA LEU A 99 -0.60 12.03 9.58
C LEU A 99 -0.18 12.10 8.11
N ALA A 100 1.07 11.74 7.81
CA ALA A 100 1.49 11.62 6.42
C ALA A 100 0.67 10.53 5.71
N ALA A 101 0.23 10.83 4.48
CA ALA A 101 -0.60 9.93 3.70
C ALA A 101 -0.10 9.80 2.27
N ALA A 102 -0.19 8.59 1.72
CA ALA A 102 -0.03 8.35 0.29
C ALA A 102 -1.42 8.28 -0.35
N LEU A 103 -1.64 9.11 -1.38
CA LEU A 103 -2.92 9.19 -2.08
C LEU A 103 -3.07 8.03 -3.07
N HIS A 104 -4.11 7.22 -2.89
CA HIS A 104 -4.43 6.15 -3.81
C HIS A 104 -5.05 6.67 -5.11
N VAL A 105 -4.37 6.53 -6.24
CA VAL A 105 -4.89 6.99 -7.55
C VAL A 105 -5.71 5.90 -8.23
N ASN A 106 -6.82 5.48 -7.62
CA ASN A 106 -7.69 4.44 -8.21
C ASN A 106 -8.54 5.02 -9.36
N GLY A 107 -8.71 4.26 -10.45
CA GLY A 107 -9.46 4.71 -11.62
C GLY A 107 -9.74 3.56 -12.59
N ARG A 108 -10.79 3.71 -13.40
CA ARG A 108 -11.19 2.72 -14.42
C ARG A 108 -10.94 3.18 -15.83
N THR A 109 -11.12 4.46 -16.10
CA THR A 109 -10.97 5.08 -17.42
C THR A 109 -9.80 6.05 -17.43
N GLU A 110 -9.30 6.39 -18.60
CA GLU A 110 -8.24 7.40 -18.79
C GLU A 110 -8.66 8.75 -18.16
N ARG A 111 -9.93 9.13 -18.35
CA ARG A 111 -10.50 10.36 -17.76
C ARG A 111 -10.42 10.40 -16.23
N ASP A 112 -10.40 9.26 -15.56
CA ASP A 112 -10.24 9.21 -14.10
C ASP A 112 -8.82 9.59 -13.69
N PHE A 113 -7.82 9.12 -14.43
CA PHE A 113 -6.43 9.42 -14.20
C PHE A 113 -6.05 10.83 -14.62
N GLU A 114 -6.64 11.36 -15.71
CA GLU A 114 -6.53 12.77 -16.07
C GLU A 114 -7.00 13.67 -14.92
N ARG A 115 -8.17 13.37 -14.33
CA ARG A 115 -8.70 14.11 -13.17
C ARG A 115 -7.81 13.99 -11.94
N TRP A 116 -7.20 12.82 -11.71
CA TRP A 116 -6.20 12.69 -10.65
C TRP A 116 -4.98 13.56 -10.92
N ALA A 117 -4.48 13.57 -12.16
CA ALA A 117 -3.35 14.38 -12.56
C ALA A 117 -3.60 15.88 -12.34
N GLU A 118 -4.75 16.38 -12.81
CA GLU A 118 -5.22 17.75 -12.54
C GLU A 118 -5.30 18.03 -11.02
N PHE A 119 -5.94 17.13 -10.26
CA PHE A 119 -6.11 17.28 -8.82
C PHE A 119 -4.79 17.34 -8.05
N ILE A 120 -3.79 16.55 -8.46
CA ILE A 120 -2.47 16.47 -7.83
C ILE A 120 -1.59 17.65 -8.25
N ALA A 121 -1.69 18.10 -9.51
CA ALA A 121 -0.95 19.25 -10.01
C ALA A 121 -1.36 20.54 -9.29
N ASP A 122 -2.63 20.67 -8.91
CA ASP A 122 -3.14 21.83 -8.16
C ASP A 122 -2.74 21.83 -6.65
N ARG A 123 -2.07 20.78 -6.16
CA ARG A 123 -1.85 20.52 -4.72
C ARG A 123 -0.46 19.99 -4.43
N ASP A 124 0.46 20.90 -4.15
CA ASP A 124 1.86 20.58 -3.89
C ASP A 124 2.07 19.69 -2.65
N GLU A 125 1.13 19.72 -1.69
CA GLU A 125 1.18 18.87 -0.49
C GLU A 125 1.08 17.36 -0.80
N ILE A 126 0.62 16.98 -2.00
CA ILE A 126 0.52 15.58 -2.42
C ILE A 126 1.85 15.11 -2.99
N GLU A 127 2.73 14.56 -2.17
CA GLU A 127 4.04 14.06 -2.62
C GLU A 127 4.10 12.54 -2.81
N TRP A 128 3.26 11.81 -2.07
CA TRP A 128 3.20 10.36 -2.10
C TRP A 128 1.91 9.88 -2.76
N LEU A 129 2.06 9.05 -3.79
CA LEU A 129 0.98 8.27 -4.37
C LEU A 129 1.05 6.83 -3.86
N CYS A 130 -0.06 6.11 -3.90
CA CYS A 130 -0.06 4.67 -3.74
C CYS A 130 -0.95 3.95 -4.74
N PHE A 131 -0.61 2.69 -5.02
CA PHE A 131 -1.42 1.85 -5.90
C PHE A 131 -1.32 0.37 -5.53
N GLU A 132 -2.42 -0.34 -5.68
CA GLU A 132 -2.55 -1.76 -5.35
C GLU A 132 -2.76 -2.59 -6.62
N PHE A 133 -1.84 -3.52 -6.90
CA PHE A 133 -1.89 -4.46 -8.02
C PHE A 133 -2.20 -5.89 -7.58
N GLY A 134 -2.33 -6.19 -6.29
CA GLY A 134 -2.62 -7.54 -5.81
C GLY A 134 -4.04 -8.03 -6.12
N THR A 135 -4.93 -7.15 -6.57
CA THR A 135 -6.29 -7.48 -7.02
C THR A 135 -6.47 -7.32 -8.53
N GLY A 136 -7.69 -7.04 -9.01
CA GLY A 136 -8.03 -6.99 -10.44
C GLY A 136 -7.13 -6.11 -11.30
N ALA A 137 -6.52 -5.08 -10.72
CA ALA A 137 -5.59 -4.17 -11.39
C ALA A 137 -4.27 -4.83 -11.84
N GLY A 138 -3.82 -5.90 -11.16
CA GLY A 138 -2.61 -6.65 -11.56
C GLY A 138 -2.86 -7.78 -12.54
N ARG A 139 -4.10 -7.99 -13.01
CA ARG A 139 -4.38 -8.99 -14.04
C ARG A 139 -3.59 -8.66 -15.30
N GLN A 140 -3.06 -9.69 -15.98
CA GLN A 140 -2.21 -9.51 -17.17
C GLN A 140 -2.87 -8.65 -18.26
N SER A 141 -4.19 -8.74 -18.42
CA SER A 141 -4.95 -7.93 -19.39
C SER A 141 -5.16 -6.46 -18.97
N ARG A 142 -4.85 -6.09 -17.73
CA ARG A 142 -5.12 -4.75 -17.18
C ARG A 142 -3.91 -4.04 -16.58
N ILE A 143 -2.90 -4.78 -16.14
CA ILE A 143 -1.72 -4.17 -15.51
C ILE A 143 -1.04 -3.14 -16.42
N GLY A 144 -0.89 -3.45 -17.71
CA GLY A 144 -0.29 -2.53 -18.69
C GLY A 144 -1.03 -1.19 -18.80
N PHE A 145 -2.37 -1.21 -18.74
CA PHE A 145 -3.19 0.00 -18.70
C PHE A 145 -2.88 0.81 -17.44
N HIS A 146 -2.92 0.19 -16.26
CA HIS A 146 -2.67 0.92 -15.01
C HIS A 146 -1.25 1.50 -14.93
N ILE A 147 -0.23 0.77 -15.40
CA ILE A 147 1.13 1.30 -15.50
C ILE A 147 1.17 2.54 -16.40
N GLN A 148 0.57 2.48 -17.59
CA GLN A 148 0.50 3.62 -18.49
C GLN A 148 -0.18 4.84 -17.83
N GLN A 149 -1.30 4.62 -17.15
CA GLN A 149 -2.05 5.71 -16.54
C GLN A 149 -1.34 6.33 -15.33
N ILE A 150 -0.71 5.52 -14.47
CA ILE A 150 0.05 6.02 -13.30
C ILE A 150 1.28 6.80 -13.77
N THR A 151 1.96 6.33 -14.82
CA THR A 151 3.06 7.06 -15.46
C THR A 151 2.58 8.39 -16.05
N ALA A 152 1.43 8.40 -16.74
CA ALA A 152 0.87 9.63 -17.30
C ALA A 152 0.54 10.67 -16.22
N VAL A 153 0.02 10.25 -15.07
CA VAL A 153 -0.20 11.12 -13.91
C VAL A 153 1.11 11.76 -13.45
N ALA A 154 2.16 10.95 -13.26
CA ALA A 154 3.46 11.47 -12.81
C ALA A 154 4.11 12.44 -13.80
N GLN A 155 4.00 12.14 -15.10
CA GLN A 155 4.51 13.01 -16.16
C GLN A 155 3.76 14.34 -16.23
N PHE A 156 2.44 14.34 -16.03
CA PHE A 156 1.63 15.55 -16.06
C PHE A 156 1.97 16.50 -14.91
N VAL A 157 2.07 15.97 -13.68
CA VAL A 157 2.31 16.75 -12.45
C VAL A 157 3.65 17.49 -12.46
N SER A 158 4.62 17.06 -13.28
CA SER A 158 5.86 17.80 -13.59
C SER A 158 6.72 18.20 -12.37
N ARG A 159 6.52 17.54 -11.21
CA ARG A 159 7.37 17.62 -10.02
C ARG A 159 7.65 16.21 -9.47
N PRO A 160 8.72 16.03 -8.67
CA PRO A 160 9.05 14.73 -8.11
C PRO A 160 7.90 14.17 -7.26
N LEU A 161 7.44 12.97 -7.62
CA LEU A 161 6.48 12.20 -6.84
C LEU A 161 7.11 10.91 -6.35
N ARG A 162 6.62 10.40 -5.23
CA ARG A 162 7.00 9.11 -4.65
C ARG A 162 5.82 8.15 -4.73
N LEU A 163 6.10 6.86 -4.87
CA LEU A 163 5.07 5.85 -5.07
C LEU A 163 5.21 4.71 -4.05
N VAL A 164 4.11 4.35 -3.38
CA VAL A 164 3.99 3.12 -2.62
C VAL A 164 3.18 2.11 -3.43
N ILE A 165 3.76 0.97 -3.77
CA ILE A 165 3.04 -0.11 -4.46
C ILE A 165 2.86 -1.33 -3.59
N ARG A 166 1.76 -2.04 -3.80
CA ARG A 166 1.54 -3.40 -3.30
C ARG A 166 1.28 -4.31 -4.50
N GLY A 167 2.11 -5.34 -4.68
CA GLY A 167 2.10 -6.15 -5.90
C GLY A 167 2.67 -5.40 -7.12
N GLY A 168 2.61 -6.02 -8.30
CA GLY A 168 3.07 -5.40 -9.56
C GLY A 168 4.59 -5.20 -9.66
N THR A 169 5.38 -5.93 -8.86
CA THR A 169 6.84 -5.77 -8.80
C THR A 169 7.55 -6.05 -10.13
N SER A 170 6.96 -6.87 -10.99
CA SER A 170 7.48 -7.12 -12.36
C SER A 170 7.49 -5.87 -13.24
N GLU A 171 6.72 -4.84 -12.90
CA GLU A 171 6.59 -3.60 -13.66
C GLU A 171 7.46 -2.46 -13.09
N LEU A 172 8.32 -2.74 -12.10
CA LEU A 172 9.12 -1.71 -11.44
C LEU A 172 10.01 -0.94 -12.41
N SER A 173 10.66 -1.61 -13.36
CA SER A 173 11.49 -0.97 -14.39
C SER A 173 10.71 0.03 -15.25
N ARG A 174 9.40 -0.17 -15.43
CA ARG A 174 8.53 0.75 -16.18
C ARG A 174 8.06 1.94 -15.35
N LEU A 175 7.96 1.78 -14.02
CA LEU A 175 7.55 2.85 -13.11
C LEU A 175 8.73 3.71 -12.64
N ARG A 176 9.88 3.09 -12.38
CA ARG A 176 11.05 3.72 -11.75
C ARG A 176 11.49 5.03 -12.41
N PRO A 177 11.50 5.19 -13.75
CA PRO A 177 11.93 6.42 -14.40
C PRO A 177 11.03 7.63 -14.11
N HIS A 178 9.80 7.40 -13.64
CA HIS A 178 8.79 8.45 -13.48
C HIS A 178 8.58 8.91 -12.03
N PHE A 179 9.20 8.22 -11.07
CA PHE A 179 9.06 8.53 -9.64
C PHE A 179 10.43 8.75 -9.01
N GLU A 180 10.53 9.70 -8.08
CA GLU A 180 11.74 9.95 -7.30
C GLU A 180 12.13 8.71 -6.51
N GLN A 181 11.13 8.10 -5.87
CA GLN A 181 11.26 6.92 -5.02
C GLN A 181 10.06 6.01 -5.21
N ILE A 182 10.31 4.69 -5.21
CA ILE A 182 9.27 3.66 -5.13
C ILE A 182 9.51 2.83 -3.87
N SER A 183 8.48 2.66 -3.05
CA SER A 183 8.46 1.75 -1.90
C SER A 183 7.53 0.59 -2.20
N VAL A 184 8.01 -0.64 -2.03
CA VAL A 184 7.25 -1.87 -2.29
C VAL A 184 6.79 -2.48 -0.98
N ILE A 185 5.49 -2.75 -0.87
CA ILE A 185 4.92 -3.55 0.22
C ILE A 185 4.95 -5.02 -0.20
N ASP A 186 5.91 -5.77 0.34
CA ASP A 186 5.97 -7.22 0.19
C ASP A 186 5.22 -7.93 1.33
N THR A 187 4.43 -8.95 0.97
CA THR A 187 3.87 -9.90 1.93
C THR A 187 4.35 -11.33 1.69
N SER A 188 5.07 -11.57 0.58
CA SER A 188 5.47 -12.91 0.17
C SER A 188 6.52 -13.50 1.11
N ALA A 189 7.54 -12.74 1.53
CA ALA A 189 8.59 -13.22 2.43
C ALA A 189 8.02 -13.79 3.74
N PHE A 190 7.09 -13.07 4.37
CA PHE A 190 6.43 -13.53 5.58
C PHE A 190 5.56 -14.76 5.33
N LEU A 191 4.66 -14.71 4.34
CA LEU A 191 3.73 -15.82 4.05
C LEU A 191 4.48 -17.10 3.66
N LYS A 192 5.57 -16.97 2.91
CA LYS A 192 6.38 -18.09 2.45
C LYS A 192 7.23 -18.68 3.56
N THR A 193 7.74 -17.85 4.46
CA THR A 193 8.34 -18.32 5.72
C THR A 193 7.35 -19.14 6.53
N GLN A 194 6.10 -18.67 6.70
CA GLN A 194 5.04 -19.42 7.37
C GLN A 194 4.71 -20.74 6.64
N GLN A 195 4.97 -20.84 5.34
CA GLN A 195 4.83 -22.08 4.56
C GLN A 195 6.11 -22.94 4.55
N ARG A 196 7.13 -22.59 5.34
CA ARG A 196 8.44 -23.26 5.38
C ARG A 196 9.06 -23.31 3.99
N GLN A 197 9.01 -22.18 3.29
CA GLN A 197 9.61 -21.99 1.97
C GLN A 197 10.75 -20.97 2.04
N ARG A 198 11.82 -21.25 1.31
CA ARG A 198 13.00 -20.39 1.20
C ARG A 198 13.02 -19.71 -0.16
N ALA A 199 13.29 -18.42 -0.15
CA ALA A 199 13.54 -17.62 -1.34
C ALA A 199 14.90 -17.97 -1.96
N ALA A 200 14.93 -18.11 -3.27
CA ALA A 200 16.15 -18.21 -4.06
C ALA A 200 15.95 -17.42 -5.37
N ILE A 201 17.01 -16.79 -5.87
CA ILE A 201 17.00 -16.17 -7.20
C ILE A 201 17.64 -17.17 -8.15
N VAL A 202 16.88 -17.60 -9.16
CA VAL A 202 17.31 -18.57 -10.18
C VAL A 202 16.97 -17.97 -11.54
N ASP A 203 17.98 -17.83 -12.40
CA ASP A 203 17.84 -17.20 -13.73
C ASP A 203 17.18 -15.81 -13.68
N GLY A 204 17.56 -15.01 -12.67
CA GLY A 204 17.01 -13.67 -12.44
C GLY A 204 15.56 -13.64 -11.94
N GLN A 205 14.99 -14.79 -11.57
CA GLN A 205 13.62 -14.88 -11.06
C GLN A 205 13.59 -15.35 -9.62
N LEU A 206 12.71 -14.73 -8.82
CA LEU A 206 12.42 -15.20 -7.47
C LEU A 206 11.67 -16.53 -7.51
N ARG A 207 12.26 -17.56 -6.88
CA ARG A 207 11.71 -18.89 -6.71
C ARG A 207 11.60 -19.23 -5.23
N TRP A 208 10.64 -20.09 -4.90
CA TRP A 208 10.37 -20.56 -3.55
C TRP A 208 10.57 -22.07 -3.49
N THR A 209 11.50 -22.53 -2.66
CA THR A 209 11.78 -23.95 -2.47
C THR A 209 11.38 -24.40 -1.07
N ALA A 210 11.05 -25.67 -0.90
CA ALA A 210 10.74 -26.20 0.42
C ALA A 210 11.98 -26.14 1.33
N SER A 211 11.78 -25.71 2.57
CA SER A 211 12.79 -25.61 3.63
C SER A 211 12.18 -26.12 4.93
N PRO A 212 11.93 -27.45 5.04
CA PRO A 212 11.29 -28.03 6.21
C PRO A 212 12.11 -27.77 7.46
N THR A 213 11.41 -27.53 8.57
CA THR A 213 11.99 -27.28 9.89
C THR A 213 11.51 -28.36 10.86
N GLN A 214 12.22 -28.54 11.96
CA GLN A 214 11.72 -29.34 13.07
C GLN A 214 10.48 -28.68 13.70
N GLN A 215 9.75 -29.47 14.47
CA GLN A 215 8.67 -28.95 15.29
C GLN A 215 9.22 -27.92 16.28
N ASP A 216 8.54 -26.78 16.41
CA ASP A 216 8.90 -25.65 17.28
C ASP A 216 10.24 -24.96 16.97
N GLU A 217 10.91 -25.33 15.87
CA GLU A 217 12.09 -24.61 15.39
C GLU A 217 11.71 -23.17 15.00
N SER A 218 12.51 -22.20 15.45
CA SER A 218 12.30 -20.79 15.11
C SER A 218 12.45 -20.57 13.60
N LEU A 219 11.55 -19.77 13.04
CA LEU A 219 11.60 -19.36 11.64
C LEU A 219 12.34 -18.03 11.42
N ASP A 220 12.95 -17.44 12.45
CA ASP A 220 13.53 -16.10 12.38
C ASP A 220 14.66 -16.02 11.34
N ALA A 221 15.55 -17.02 11.32
CA ALA A 221 16.62 -17.10 10.33
C ALA A 221 16.09 -17.27 8.89
N LEU A 222 15.01 -18.04 8.73
CA LEU A 222 14.34 -18.20 7.43
C LEU A 222 13.65 -16.91 7.00
N LEU A 223 13.00 -16.20 7.94
CA LEU A 223 12.36 -14.91 7.67
C LEU A 223 13.38 -13.87 7.23
N ALA A 224 14.48 -13.73 7.98
CA ALA A 224 15.55 -12.79 7.66
C ALA A 224 16.12 -13.07 6.27
N HIS A 225 16.46 -14.33 5.97
CA HIS A 225 16.91 -14.73 4.63
C HIS A 225 15.90 -14.38 3.53
N ASN A 226 14.62 -14.67 3.76
CA ASN A 226 13.57 -14.40 2.78
C ASN A 226 13.37 -12.90 2.55
N VAL A 227 13.38 -12.09 3.61
CA VAL A 227 13.28 -10.62 3.52
C VAL A 227 14.46 -10.05 2.73
N ASP A 228 15.68 -10.46 3.06
CA ASP A 228 16.89 -9.97 2.39
C ASP A 228 16.93 -10.38 0.92
N THR A 229 16.58 -11.63 0.61
CA THR A 229 16.54 -12.14 -0.77
C THR A 229 15.49 -11.41 -1.61
N VAL A 230 14.29 -11.20 -1.06
CA VAL A 230 13.21 -10.47 -1.77
C VAL A 230 13.61 -9.00 -1.96
N ALA A 231 14.17 -8.36 -0.94
CA ALA A 231 14.64 -6.97 -1.03
C ALA A 231 15.72 -6.82 -2.11
N HIS A 232 16.68 -7.74 -2.17
CA HIS A 232 17.71 -7.75 -3.19
C HIS A 232 17.09 -7.87 -4.59
N HIS A 233 16.20 -8.85 -4.81
CA HIS A 233 15.53 -9.05 -6.09
C HIS A 233 14.71 -7.82 -6.53
N VAL A 234 13.97 -7.19 -5.61
CA VAL A 234 13.21 -5.97 -5.89
C VAL A 234 14.12 -4.82 -6.34
N ASN A 235 15.30 -4.70 -5.73
CA ASN A 235 16.28 -3.69 -6.13
C ASN A 235 16.86 -3.97 -7.52
N GLU A 236 17.08 -5.24 -7.90
CA GLU A 236 17.52 -5.60 -9.26
C GLU A 236 16.46 -5.28 -10.31
N LEU A 237 15.18 -5.54 -10.04
CA LEU A 237 14.07 -5.22 -10.96
C LEU A 237 13.85 -3.72 -11.17
N ALA A 238 14.38 -2.89 -10.26
CA ALA A 238 14.28 -1.44 -10.32
C ALA A 238 15.48 -0.78 -11.02
N GLN A 239 16.50 -1.54 -11.43
CA GLN A 239 17.63 -1.06 -12.25
C GLN A 239 17.26 -1.09 -13.74
#